data_AF-A0A7X0P6K9-F1
#
_entry.id   AF-A0A7X0P6K9-F1
#
_cell.length_a   1.000
_cell.length_b   1.000
_cell.length_c   1.000
_cell.angle_alpha   90.00
_cell.angle_beta   90.00
_cell.angle_gamma   90.00
#
_symmetry.space_group_name_H-M   'P 1'
#
loop_
_entity.id
_entity.type
_entity.pdbx_description
1 polymer ?
#
loop_
_entity_poly.entity_id
_entity_poly.type
_entity_poly.pdbx_seq_one_letter_code
_entity_poly.pdbx_strand_id
1 'polypeptide(L)'
;MGDTTKIAPNPFSPYANADLNLRHAFPAFFGAVPDHGVLTVTGCRRMAVVAESTPRDVLDEIAAGSLPEGMCPVCVKAATEGEQGISSLPAQRCRECGGDSSQGEWCALCRQELHDIWWATRGEGHGGEVFSR
;
A
#
# COMPACT_ATOMS: atom_id res chain seq x y z
N MET A 1 -21.76 14.52 16.45
CA MET A 1 -20.32 14.36 16.19
C MET A 1 -20.10 12.87 16.08
N GLY A 2 -20.02 12.34 14.86
CA GLY A 2 -19.82 10.90 14.67
C GLY A 2 -18.41 10.52 15.12
N ASP A 3 -18.28 9.41 15.82
CA ASP A 3 -16.98 8.82 16.12
C ASP A 3 -16.25 8.56 14.80
N THR A 4 -15.23 9.35 14.50
CA THR A 4 -14.35 9.09 13.37
C THR A 4 -13.51 7.87 13.75
N THR A 5 -13.83 6.70 13.19
CA THR A 5 -13.03 5.49 13.42
C THR A 5 -11.58 5.78 12.99
N LYS A 6 -10.65 5.73 13.95
CA LYS A 6 -9.23 5.86 13.65
C LYS A 6 -8.72 4.57 13.02
N ILE A 7 -8.18 4.66 11.82
CA ILE A 7 -7.67 3.50 11.10
C ILE A 7 -6.17 3.32 11.35
N ALA A 8 -5.76 2.06 11.58
CA ALA A 8 -4.35 1.71 11.70
C ALA A 8 -3.59 1.96 10.38
N PRO A 9 -2.27 2.22 10.39
CA PRO A 9 -1.47 2.35 9.18
C PRO A 9 -1.30 1.02 8.44
N ASN A 10 -0.79 1.07 7.20
CA ASN A 10 -0.37 -0.13 6.46
C ASN A 10 0.74 -0.89 7.19
N PRO A 11 0.82 -2.23 7.02
CA PRO A 11 1.94 -2.99 7.51
C PRO A 11 3.27 -2.41 7.02
N PHE A 12 4.27 -2.46 7.89
CA PHE A 12 5.60 -1.98 7.57
C PHE A 12 6.26 -2.84 6.48
N SER A 13 6.97 -2.20 5.56
CA SER A 13 7.95 -2.82 4.67
C SER A 13 9.12 -1.86 4.49
N PRO A 14 10.38 -2.33 4.56
CA PRO A 14 11.54 -1.48 4.28
C PRO A 14 11.60 -1.04 2.80
N TYR A 15 10.83 -1.69 1.93
CA TYR A 15 10.74 -1.37 0.50
C TYR A 15 9.52 -0.52 0.15
N ALA A 16 8.62 -0.25 1.10
CA ALA A 16 7.56 0.74 0.91
C ALA A 16 8.15 2.15 0.87
N ASN A 17 7.55 3.02 0.06
CA ASN A 17 7.93 4.43 -0.03
C ASN A 17 6.76 5.38 0.33
N ALA A 18 5.59 4.82 0.65
CA ALA A 18 4.46 5.55 1.23
C ALA A 18 4.70 5.84 2.72
N ASP A 19 4.03 6.87 3.26
CA ASP A 19 4.15 7.24 4.68
C ASP A 19 3.69 6.08 5.58
N LEU A 20 4.59 5.61 6.44
CA LEU A 20 4.38 4.47 7.34
C LEU A 20 3.39 4.74 8.48
N ASN A 21 3.06 6.01 8.75
CA ASN A 21 2.16 6.40 9.84
C ASN A 21 0.71 6.54 9.39
N LEU A 22 0.44 6.36 8.09
CA LEU A 22 -0.88 6.58 7.50
C LEU A 22 -1.40 5.29 6.84
N ARG A 23 -2.72 5.19 6.75
CA ARG A 23 -3.40 4.21 5.90
C ARG A 23 -3.48 4.74 4.47
N HIS A 24 -3.01 3.97 3.50
CA HIS A 24 -3.08 4.24 2.08
C HIS A 24 -4.12 3.36 1.42
N ALA A 25 -4.84 3.93 0.46
CA ALA A 25 -5.88 3.24 -0.31
C ALA A 25 -5.27 2.61 -1.57
N PHE A 26 -5.75 1.42 -1.92
CA PHE A 26 -5.34 0.71 -3.12
C PHE A 26 -6.42 0.84 -4.19
N PRO A 27 -6.10 1.31 -5.40
CA PRO A 27 -7.07 1.36 -6.47
C PRO A 27 -7.49 -0.07 -6.84
N ALA A 28 -8.79 -0.33 -6.84
CA ALA A 28 -9.33 -1.58 -7.33
C ALA A 28 -9.26 -1.59 -8.86
N PHE A 29 -8.54 -2.55 -9.44
CA PHE A 29 -8.48 -2.72 -10.89
C PHE A 29 -9.49 -3.79 -11.28
N PHE A 30 -10.51 -3.42 -12.07
CA PHE A 30 -11.58 -4.34 -12.50
C PHE A 30 -12.27 -5.10 -11.34
N GLY A 31 -12.41 -4.46 -10.18
CA GLY A 31 -13.02 -5.07 -8.99
C GLY A 31 -12.13 -6.07 -8.25
N ALA A 32 -10.91 -6.32 -8.72
CA ALA A 32 -9.90 -7.07 -7.98
C ALA A 32 -9.13 -6.12 -7.03
N VAL A 33 -9.01 -6.54 -5.78
CA VAL A 33 -8.16 -5.90 -4.78
C VAL A 33 -6.92 -6.78 -4.62
N PRO A 34 -5.71 -6.20 -4.56
CA PRO A 34 -4.49 -6.96 -4.30
C PRO A 34 -4.56 -7.77 -3.00
N ASP A 35 -3.90 -8.93 -2.97
CA ASP A 35 -3.87 -9.81 -1.79
C ASP A 35 -3.19 -9.15 -0.59
N HIS A 36 -3.56 -9.61 0.61
CA HIS A 36 -2.95 -9.16 1.85
C HIS A 36 -1.44 -9.43 1.87
N GLY A 37 -0.68 -8.50 2.45
CA GLY A 37 0.77 -8.62 2.52
C GLY A 37 1.49 -8.28 1.23
N VAL A 38 0.81 -8.00 0.11
CA VAL A 38 1.46 -7.56 -1.13
C VAL A 38 1.89 -6.10 -1.03
N LEU A 39 3.09 -5.76 -1.50
CA LEU A 39 3.53 -4.39 -1.72
C LEU A 39 3.10 -3.90 -3.11
N THR A 40 2.21 -2.91 -3.17
CA THR A 40 1.67 -2.42 -4.44
C THR A 40 1.40 -0.92 -4.43
N VAL A 41 1.15 -0.36 -5.61
CA VAL A 41 0.91 1.07 -5.83
C VAL A 41 -0.44 1.47 -5.24
N THR A 42 -0.44 2.59 -4.54
CA THR A 42 -1.61 3.19 -3.86
C THR A 42 -2.17 4.35 -4.68
N GLY A 43 -3.33 4.86 -4.29
CA GLY A 43 -3.95 6.05 -4.89
C GLY A 43 -3.07 7.32 -4.81
N CYS A 44 -2.15 7.39 -3.83
CA CYS A 44 -1.18 8.49 -3.75
C CYS A 44 0.08 8.28 -4.62
N ARG A 45 0.07 7.26 -5.50
CA ARG A 45 1.17 6.88 -6.40
C ARG A 45 2.45 6.43 -5.71
N ARG A 46 2.40 6.16 -4.41
CA ARG A 46 3.46 5.50 -3.65
C ARG A 46 3.06 4.07 -3.34
N MET A 47 4.01 3.23 -2.94
CA MET A 47 3.80 1.84 -2.61
C MET A 47 3.67 1.61 -1.11
N ALA A 48 2.67 0.84 -0.73
CA ALA A 48 2.40 0.40 0.64
C ALA A 48 2.00 -1.08 0.65
N VAL A 49 2.15 -1.74 1.81
CA VAL A 49 1.73 -3.13 1.98
C VAL A 49 0.22 -3.20 2.20
N VAL A 50 -0.47 -4.12 1.54
CA VAL A 50 -1.91 -4.35 1.73
C VAL A 50 -2.14 -4.95 3.12
N ALA A 51 -3.03 -4.34 3.90
CA ALA A 51 -3.31 -4.79 5.26
C ALA A 51 -4.31 -5.94 5.26
N GLU A 52 -4.30 -6.77 6.32
CA GLU A 52 -5.32 -7.82 6.46
C GLU A 52 -6.71 -7.25 6.71
N SER A 53 -6.76 -6.09 7.36
CA SER A 53 -7.97 -5.31 7.57
C SER A 53 -8.08 -4.22 6.49
N THR A 54 -8.02 -4.56 5.21
CA THR A 54 -8.60 -3.68 4.18
C THR A 54 -10.02 -4.15 3.90
N PRO A 55 -11.02 -3.72 4.70
CA PRO A 55 -12.37 -3.87 4.22
C PRO A 55 -12.50 -3.06 2.93
N ARG A 56 -13.23 -3.61 1.97
CA ARG A 56 -13.83 -2.85 0.85
C ARG A 56 -14.50 -1.56 1.36
N ASP A 57 -14.96 -1.61 2.60
CA ASP A 57 -15.68 -0.60 3.35
C ASP A 57 -14.94 0.75 3.48
N VAL A 58 -13.60 0.84 3.44
CA VAL A 58 -12.92 2.16 3.56
C VAL A 58 -13.13 3.04 2.33
N LEU A 59 -13.17 2.45 1.13
CA LEU A 59 -13.47 3.20 -0.09
C LEU A 59 -14.95 3.57 -0.17
N ASP A 60 -15.83 2.69 0.30
CA ASP A 60 -17.27 2.95 0.38
C ASP A 60 -17.60 4.01 1.45
N GLU A 61 -16.91 4.01 2.59
CA GLU A 61 -17.00 5.03 3.64
C GLU A 61 -16.49 6.39 3.15
N ILE A 62 -15.38 6.43 2.41
CA ILE A 62 -14.88 7.66 1.76
C ILE A 62 -15.91 8.17 0.75
N ALA A 63 -16.49 7.29 -0.07
CA ALA A 63 -17.53 7.65 -1.04
C ALA A 63 -18.82 8.15 -0.35
N ALA A 64 -19.12 7.63 0.84
CA ALA A 64 -20.23 8.08 1.70
C ALA A 64 -19.93 9.38 2.47
N GLY A 65 -18.73 9.95 2.32
CA GLY A 65 -18.35 11.23 2.91
C GLY A 65 -17.82 11.16 4.34
N SER A 66 -17.60 9.97 4.91
CA SER A 66 -16.88 9.81 6.19
C SER A 66 -15.42 9.50 5.90
N LEU A 67 -14.51 10.38 6.34
CA LEU A 67 -13.07 10.19 6.18
C LEU A 67 -12.49 9.64 7.50
N PRO A 68 -12.07 8.37 7.56
CA PRO A 68 -11.46 7.81 8.75
C PRO A 68 -10.22 8.61 9.16
N GLU A 69 -10.04 8.86 10.46
CA GLU A 69 -8.82 9.50 10.95
C GLU A 69 -7.62 8.58 10.70
N GLY A 70 -6.51 9.13 10.19
CA GLY A 70 -5.29 8.36 9.90
C GLY A 70 -5.17 7.90 8.44
N MET A 71 -6.15 8.19 7.58
CA MET A 71 -6.02 8.00 6.13
C MET A 71 -5.04 9.01 5.51
N CYS A 72 -4.32 8.57 4.48
CA CYS A 72 -3.45 9.42 3.69
C CYS A 72 -4.30 10.49 2.97
N PRO A 73 -4.02 11.79 3.19
CA PRO A 73 -4.82 12.87 2.59
C PRO A 73 -4.76 12.88 1.07
N VAL A 74 -3.65 12.40 0.48
CA VAL A 74 -3.52 12.28 -0.98
C VAL A 74 -4.36 11.12 -1.50
N CYS A 75 -4.45 10.00 -0.78
CA CYS A 75 -5.34 8.90 -1.15
C CYS A 75 -6.81 9.30 -1.04
N VAL A 76 -7.17 10.07 -0.01
CA VAL A 76 -8.52 10.66 0.12
C VAL A 76 -8.83 11.53 -1.09
N LYS A 77 -7.92 12.45 -1.45
CA LYS A 77 -8.07 13.29 -2.63
C LYS A 77 -8.22 12.48 -3.92
N ALA A 78 -7.46 11.39 -4.06
CA ALA A 78 -7.56 10.46 -5.19
C ALA A 78 -8.98 9.88 -5.33
N ALA A 79 -9.55 9.47 -4.20
CA ALA A 79 -10.85 8.82 -4.14
C ALA A 79 -12.00 9.82 -4.37
N THR A 80 -11.89 11.07 -3.89
CA THR A 80 -12.96 12.07 -3.98
C THR A 80 -12.90 12.91 -5.26
N GLU A 81 -11.71 13.23 -5.75
CA GLU A 81 -11.51 14.14 -6.89
C GLU A 81 -10.97 13.42 -8.15
N GLY A 82 -10.62 12.14 -8.03
CA GLY A 82 -9.98 11.37 -9.10
C GLY A 82 -8.48 11.65 -9.25
N GLU A 83 -7.83 10.90 -10.15
CA GLU A 83 -6.37 10.95 -10.35
C GLU A 83 -5.84 12.29 -10.86
N GLN A 84 -6.70 13.13 -11.45
CA GLN A 84 -6.34 14.47 -11.92
C GLN A 84 -5.98 15.41 -10.76
N GLY A 85 -6.47 15.14 -9.55
CA GLY A 85 -6.17 15.92 -8.35
C GLY A 85 -4.75 15.70 -7.79
N ILE A 86 -3.99 14.76 -8.35
CA ILE A 86 -2.70 14.30 -7.78
C ILE A 86 -1.56 14.55 -8.75
N SER A 87 -0.54 15.25 -8.25
CA SER A 87 0.69 15.54 -8.97
C SER A 87 1.42 14.26 -9.39
N SER A 88 2.05 14.26 -10.56
CA SER A 88 2.98 13.21 -10.94
C SER A 88 4.21 13.26 -10.04
N LEU A 89 4.76 12.09 -9.73
CA LEU A 89 6.06 11.98 -9.08
C LEU A 89 7.15 12.10 -10.14
N PRO A 90 8.28 12.77 -9.84
CA PRO A 90 9.37 12.91 -10.79
C PRO A 90 9.94 11.53 -11.16
N ALA A 91 10.24 11.35 -12.44
CA ALA A 91 10.89 10.13 -12.92
C ALA A 91 12.37 10.11 -12.50
N GLN A 92 12.83 8.95 -12.05
CA GLN A 92 14.20 8.64 -11.67
C GLN A 92 14.58 7.27 -12.23
N ARG A 93 15.87 7.02 -12.45
CA ARG A 93 16.34 5.70 -12.88
C ARG A 93 16.39 4.74 -11.68
N CYS A 94 15.80 3.57 -11.82
CA CYS A 94 15.87 2.48 -10.86
C CYS A 94 17.34 2.04 -10.67
N ARG A 95 17.78 1.96 -9.42
CA ARG A 95 19.12 1.51 -9.04
C ARG A 95 19.39 0.05 -9.39
N GLU A 96 18.36 -0.79 -9.40
CA GLU A 96 18.49 -2.23 -9.62
C GLU A 96 18.51 -2.58 -11.11
N CYS A 97 17.46 -2.19 -11.85
CA CYS A 97 17.29 -2.59 -13.25
C CYS A 97 17.62 -1.48 -14.27
N GLY A 98 17.90 -0.25 -13.82
CA GLY A 98 18.25 0.88 -14.68
C GLY A 98 17.10 1.51 -15.47
N GLY A 99 15.88 0.98 -15.34
CA GLY A 99 14.66 1.48 -15.99
C GLY A 99 14.08 2.74 -15.34
N ASP A 100 13.29 3.50 -16.09
CA ASP A 100 12.67 4.72 -15.59
C ASP A 100 11.51 4.41 -14.64
N SER A 101 11.44 5.14 -13.53
CA SER A 101 10.40 4.96 -12.52
C SER A 101 10.03 6.25 -11.80
N SER A 102 8.76 6.37 -11.44
CA SER A 102 8.24 7.41 -10.56
C SER A 102 8.27 7.02 -9.07
N GLN A 103 8.90 5.88 -8.73
CA GLN A 103 8.90 5.29 -7.37
C GLN A 103 10.18 5.59 -6.56
N GLY A 104 10.96 6.58 -6.98
CA GLY A 104 12.23 6.95 -6.37
C GLY A 104 13.38 6.05 -6.83
N GLU A 105 14.27 5.67 -5.91
CA GLU A 105 15.51 4.92 -6.22
C GLU A 105 15.30 3.48 -6.73
N TRP A 106 14.12 2.90 -6.50
CA TRP A 106 13.73 1.59 -7.03
C TRP A 106 12.38 1.68 -7.72
N CYS A 107 12.23 0.95 -8.83
CA CYS A 107 10.95 0.83 -9.52
C CYS A 107 9.96 -0.06 -8.78
N ALA A 108 8.69 -0.01 -9.18
CA ALA A 108 7.63 -0.76 -8.51
C ALA A 108 7.88 -2.27 -8.50
N LEU A 109 8.33 -2.83 -9.63
CA LEU A 109 8.63 -4.25 -9.77
C LEU A 109 9.79 -4.67 -8.85
N CYS A 110 10.93 -3.96 -8.90
CA CYS A 110 12.07 -4.29 -8.04
C CYS A 110 11.74 -4.14 -6.54
N ARG A 111 10.91 -3.15 -6.16
CA ARG A 111 10.45 -3.01 -4.77
C ARG A 111 9.59 -4.20 -4.34
N GLN A 112 8.68 -4.63 -5.21
CA GLN A 112 7.81 -5.77 -4.93
C GLN A 112 8.63 -7.06 -4.80
N GLU A 113 9.55 -7.33 -5.72
CA GLU A 113 10.42 -8.52 -5.66
C GLU A 113 11.25 -8.56 -4.36
N LEU A 114 11.88 -7.44 -3.99
CA LEU A 114 12.63 -7.32 -2.74
C LEU A 114 11.72 -7.50 -1.52
N HIS A 115 10.52 -6.95 -1.59
CA HIS A 115 9.52 -7.10 -0.55
C HIS A 115 9.09 -8.55 -0.40
N ASP A 116 8.80 -9.28 -1.48
CA ASP A 116 8.35 -10.68 -1.42
C ASP A 116 9.42 -11.57 -0.75
N ILE A 117 10.70 -11.36 -1.10
CA ILE A 117 11.84 -12.05 -0.47
C ILE A 117 11.88 -11.76 1.04
N TRP A 118 11.77 -10.49 1.43
CA TRP A 118 11.79 -10.10 2.84
C TRP A 118 10.54 -10.55 3.61
N TRP A 119 9.36 -10.46 3.00
CA TRP A 119 8.08 -10.78 3.60
C TRP A 119 7.99 -12.27 3.93
N ALA A 120 8.51 -13.13 3.05
CA ALA A 120 8.57 -14.58 3.29
C ALA A 120 9.30 -14.92 4.61
N THR A 121 10.37 -14.20 4.94
CA THR A 121 11.12 -14.42 6.20
C THR A 121 10.31 -14.14 7.47
N ARG A 122 9.20 -13.42 7.36
CA ARG A 122 8.30 -13.12 8.49
C ARG A 122 7.33 -14.28 8.76
N GLY A 123 7.01 -15.09 7.76
CA GLY A 123 6.12 -16.25 7.87
C GLY A 123 6.80 -17.49 8.46
N GLU A 124 8.12 -17.61 8.33
CA GLU A 124 8.91 -18.74 8.84
C GLU A 124 9.04 -18.76 10.38
N GLY A 125 8.46 -17.79 11.09
CA GLY A 125 8.40 -17.74 12.56
C GLY A 125 7.18 -18.41 13.21
N HIS A 126 6.23 -18.95 12.44
CA HIS A 126 5.02 -19.63 12.94
C HIS A 126 4.79 -20.99 12.24
N GLY A 127 5.80 -21.86 12.29
CA GLY A 127 5.71 -23.19 11.68
C GLY A 127 6.78 -24.16 12.17
N GLY A 128 7.13 -24.10 13.45
CA GLY A 128 7.75 -25.24 14.09
C GLY A 128 6.69 -26.32 14.25
N GLU A 129 6.78 -27.41 13.49
CA GLU A 129 6.51 -28.77 13.97
C GLU A 129 7.08 -29.82 12.98
N VAL A 130 8.22 -30.38 13.42
CA VAL A 130 8.62 -31.80 13.41
C VAL A 130 8.82 -32.52 12.07
N PHE A 131 10.10 -32.60 11.68
CA PHE A 131 10.65 -33.84 11.14
C PHE A 131 10.45 -34.97 12.17
N SER A 132 9.71 -36.01 11.81
CA SER A 132 9.84 -37.32 12.42
C SER A 132 9.85 -38.41 11.36
N ARG A 133 10.76 -39.34 11.60
CA ARG A 133 11.16 -40.49 10.80
C ARG A 133 10.03 -41.50 10.60
#